data_AF-A9UEE2-F1
#
_entry.id   AF-A9UEE2-F1
#
_cell.length_a   1.000
_cell.length_b   1.000
_cell.length_c   1.000
_cell.angle_alpha   90.00
_cell.angle_beta   90.00
_cell.angle_gamma   90.00
#
_symmetry.space_group_name_H-M   'P 1'
#
loop_
_entity.id
_entity.type
_entity.pdbx_description
1 polymer ?
#
loop_
_entity_poly.entity_id
_entity_poly.type
_entity_poly.pdbx_seq_one_letter_code
_entity_poly.pdbx_strand_id
1 'polypeptide(L)'
;FRHRTLPHFIKDDYGPESKGFVENSYLAGLTPAEFFFHAMGGREGLIDTAVKTAETGYIQRRLIKAMESVMVNYDGTVRNSLGQMIQLRYGEDGLDGMWVENQHMPTMKPTNIVFEKEFKLDVADEKSLRKLYTEDVVRELQGSTEALKESEGEWAQLEEDRRLLRKIFPTGDAKIVLPCNLQRLIWNAQKIFHVETRKPTDLNPLRVIEGIRELSTKLVIVSGEDRISQQAQYNATLLMNILIRSTLCSKKMASTHKLNSEAFEWLLGEIETRFKQAIAQPGEMVGALAAQSLGEPATQMTLNTFHFAGVSAKNVTLGVPRLKEIINVSKQLKTPSLTVFLNGAAAKDAEKAKDVLCKLEHTTLRKVTANTAIYYDPDVKNTAIEEDEEWVSIFYEMPDFDPSRCSPWLLRVELDRKRMTDKKLSMEQIAERIHQGFGDDLNVIYTDDNADKLVFRLRITSQDDKGAEEEQVDK
;
A
#
# COMPACT_ATOMS: atom_id res chain seq x y z
N PHE A 1 -33.44 23.66 8.67
CA PHE A 1 -34.81 23.64 9.25
C PHE A 1 -34.94 22.47 10.21
N ARG A 2 -35.95 22.45 11.08
CA ARG A 2 -36.14 21.34 12.04
C ARG A 2 -36.65 20.09 11.31
N HIS A 3 -35.83 19.03 11.28
CA HIS A 3 -36.11 17.74 10.63
C HIS A 3 -36.58 17.84 9.16
N ARG A 4 -36.06 18.83 8.41
CA ARG A 4 -36.29 18.99 6.96
C ARG A 4 -35.21 19.88 6.33
N THR A 5 -35.07 19.81 5.01
CA THR A 5 -34.08 20.57 4.24
C THR A 5 -34.56 21.95 3.83
N LEU A 6 -35.79 22.07 3.27
CA LEU A 6 -36.43 23.33 2.87
C LEU A 6 -37.83 23.46 3.49
N PRO A 7 -38.42 24.68 3.57
CA PRO A 7 -39.76 24.85 4.14
C PRO A 7 -40.87 24.28 3.26
N HIS A 8 -40.56 24.02 1.98
CA HIS A 8 -41.44 23.41 0.98
C HIS A 8 -41.62 21.90 1.17
N PHE A 9 -40.72 21.24 1.92
CA PHE A 9 -40.83 19.82 2.23
C PHE A 9 -41.52 19.59 3.58
N ILE A 10 -42.20 18.44 3.66
CA ILE A 10 -42.80 17.94 4.90
C ILE A 10 -41.66 17.53 5.85
N LYS A 11 -41.95 17.47 7.16
CA LYS A 11 -40.97 16.98 8.15
C LYS A 11 -40.69 15.49 7.91
N ASP A 12 -39.45 15.09 8.17
CA ASP A 12 -38.97 13.70 8.06
C ASP A 12 -39.11 13.11 6.64
N ASP A 13 -39.06 13.97 5.62
CA ASP A 13 -38.97 13.57 4.22
C ASP A 13 -37.53 13.11 3.90
N TYR A 14 -37.41 11.84 3.50
CA TYR A 14 -36.17 11.19 3.06
C TYR A 14 -36.15 10.88 1.56
N GLY A 15 -37.09 11.43 0.80
CA GLY A 15 -37.13 11.30 -0.65
C GLY A 15 -35.86 11.86 -1.32
N PRO A 16 -35.54 11.39 -2.54
CA PRO A 16 -34.37 11.85 -3.26
C PRO A 16 -34.42 13.36 -3.54
N GLU A 17 -35.59 13.88 -3.94
CA GLU A 17 -35.82 15.31 -4.21
C GLU A 17 -35.57 16.19 -2.98
N SER A 18 -35.99 15.74 -1.79
CA SER A 18 -35.82 16.48 -0.55
C SER A 18 -34.38 16.45 -0.02
N LYS A 19 -33.54 15.54 -0.53
CA LYS A 19 -32.13 15.35 -0.15
C LYS A 19 -31.13 15.84 -1.19
N GLY A 20 -31.58 16.57 -2.22
CA GLY A 20 -30.70 17.22 -3.19
C GLY A 20 -30.37 16.41 -4.43
N PHE A 21 -31.12 15.32 -4.69
CA PHE A 21 -31.12 14.73 -6.01
C PHE A 21 -31.79 15.69 -7.00
N VAL A 22 -31.18 15.83 -8.18
CA VAL A 22 -31.67 16.67 -9.26
C VAL A 22 -32.07 15.73 -10.39
N GLU A 23 -33.37 15.65 -10.68
CA GLU A 23 -33.91 14.79 -11.74
C GLU A 23 -33.77 15.47 -13.10
N ASN A 24 -33.98 16.79 -13.14
CA ASN A 24 -33.96 17.55 -14.38
C ASN A 24 -32.53 17.87 -14.86
N SER A 25 -32.35 17.92 -16.18
CA SER A 25 -31.08 18.39 -16.78
C SER A 25 -31.08 19.92 -16.94
N TYR A 26 -29.90 20.51 -17.14
CA TYR A 26 -29.80 21.94 -17.45
C TYR A 26 -30.57 22.38 -18.70
N LEU A 27 -30.80 21.45 -19.64
CA LEU A 27 -31.57 21.73 -20.85
C LEU A 27 -33.08 21.83 -20.57
N ALA A 28 -33.60 20.95 -19.70
CA ALA A 28 -35.01 20.96 -19.29
C ALA A 28 -35.32 22.12 -18.34
N GLY A 29 -34.30 22.64 -17.65
CA GLY A 29 -34.45 23.62 -16.59
C GLY A 29 -34.62 22.95 -15.23
N LEU A 30 -34.10 23.61 -14.19
CA LEU A 30 -34.15 23.10 -12.82
C LEU A 30 -35.33 23.72 -12.07
N THR A 31 -35.99 22.92 -11.24
CA THR A 31 -36.96 23.46 -10.27
C THR A 31 -36.25 24.35 -9.23
N PRO A 32 -36.96 25.26 -8.53
CA PRO A 32 -36.32 26.13 -7.54
C PRO A 32 -35.60 25.37 -6.41
N ALA A 33 -36.12 24.22 -5.98
CA ALA A 33 -35.49 23.38 -4.96
C ALA A 33 -34.21 22.71 -5.49
N GLU A 34 -34.25 22.12 -6.69
CA GLU A 34 -33.09 21.54 -7.36
C GLU A 34 -32.00 22.58 -7.61
N PHE A 35 -32.38 23.77 -8.08
CA PHE A 35 -31.44 24.86 -8.30
C PHE A 35 -30.76 25.29 -7.00
N PHE A 36 -31.49 25.37 -5.88
CA PHE A 36 -30.91 25.68 -4.57
C PHE A 36 -29.91 24.61 -4.11
N PHE A 37 -30.26 23.33 -4.22
CA PHE A 37 -29.35 22.24 -3.86
C PHE A 37 -28.12 22.19 -4.76
N HIS A 38 -28.30 22.43 -6.05
CA HIS A 38 -27.21 22.51 -7.00
C HIS A 38 -26.27 23.70 -6.70
N ALA A 39 -26.84 24.88 -6.43
CA ALA A 39 -26.07 26.07 -6.04
C ALA A 39 -25.34 25.88 -4.71
N MET A 40 -25.89 25.11 -3.77
CA MET A 40 -25.22 24.75 -2.52
C MET A 40 -23.93 23.94 -2.79
N GLY A 41 -24.00 22.91 -3.65
CA GLY A 41 -22.82 22.13 -4.04
C GLY A 41 -21.80 22.96 -4.82
N GLY A 42 -22.26 23.82 -5.74
CA GLY A 42 -21.38 24.75 -6.47
C GLY A 42 -20.67 25.75 -5.55
N ARG A 43 -21.38 26.28 -4.53
CA ARG A 43 -20.81 27.19 -3.53
C ARG A 43 -19.75 26.50 -2.67
N GLU A 44 -19.98 25.25 -2.27
CA GLU A 44 -18.97 24.47 -1.54
C GLU A 44 -17.67 24.34 -2.37
N GLY A 45 -17.78 23.94 -3.64
CA GLY A 45 -16.61 23.82 -4.53
C GLY A 45 -15.87 25.14 -4.76
N LEU A 46 -16.59 26.26 -4.89
CA LEU A 46 -15.98 27.59 -5.03
C LEU A 46 -15.22 28.03 -3.77
N ILE A 47 -15.81 27.82 -2.59
CA ILE A 47 -15.16 28.14 -1.31
C ILE A 47 -13.92 27.27 -1.12
N ASP A 48 -14.03 25.98 -1.42
CA ASP A 48 -12.94 25.00 -1.29
C ASP A 48 -11.74 25.38 -2.17
N THR A 49 -12.00 25.77 -3.42
CA THR A 49 -10.99 26.26 -4.36
C THR A 49 -10.26 27.50 -3.82
N ALA A 50 -11.00 28.45 -3.24
CA ALA A 50 -10.42 29.68 -2.69
C ALA A 50 -9.53 29.42 -1.46
N VAL A 51 -9.99 28.58 -0.51
CA VAL A 51 -9.23 28.27 0.71
C VAL A 51 -7.96 27.48 0.40
N LYS A 52 -8.05 26.48 -0.47
CA LYS A 52 -6.95 25.56 -0.74
C LYS A 52 -5.80 26.19 -1.52
N THR A 53 -6.07 27.20 -2.34
CA THR A 53 -5.04 27.96 -3.07
C THR A 53 -4.02 28.61 -2.12
N ALA A 54 -4.47 29.11 -0.97
CA ALA A 54 -3.58 29.74 0.01
C ALA A 54 -2.69 28.72 0.74
N GLU A 55 -3.24 27.55 1.09
CA GLU A 55 -2.50 26.51 1.82
C GLU A 55 -1.41 25.86 0.98
N THR A 56 -1.69 25.57 -0.29
CA THR A 56 -0.74 24.89 -1.19
C THR A 56 0.46 25.78 -1.53
N GLY A 57 0.25 27.08 -1.73
CA GLY A 57 1.35 28.04 -1.92
C GLY A 57 2.29 28.12 -0.72
N TYR A 58 1.74 28.03 0.50
CA TYR A 58 2.55 27.98 1.72
C TYR A 58 3.37 26.68 1.82
N ILE A 59 2.75 25.53 1.52
CA ILE A 59 3.44 24.23 1.49
C ILE A 59 4.57 24.25 0.44
N GLN A 60 4.29 24.77 -0.77
CA GLN A 60 5.28 24.90 -1.84
C GLN A 60 6.50 25.70 -1.40
N ARG A 61 6.28 26.88 -0.79
CA ARG A 61 7.37 27.72 -0.28
C ARG A 61 8.23 26.99 0.77
N ARG A 62 7.59 26.20 1.66
CA ARG A 62 8.30 25.43 2.68
C ARG A 62 9.15 24.31 2.08
N LEU A 63 8.62 23.58 1.10
CA LEU A 63 9.36 22.53 0.39
C LEU A 63 10.59 23.11 -0.32
N ILE A 64 10.43 24.23 -1.03
CA ILE A 64 11.55 24.91 -1.69
C ILE A 64 12.61 25.29 -0.66
N LYS A 65 12.21 25.96 0.43
CA LYS A 65 13.17 26.41 1.45
C LYS A 65 13.93 25.26 2.14
N ALA A 66 13.31 24.09 2.26
CA ALA A 66 13.97 22.92 2.82
C ALA A 66 14.97 22.27 1.85
N MET A 67 14.70 22.31 0.55
CA MET A 67 15.47 21.55 -0.46
C MET A 67 16.32 22.42 -1.40
N GLU A 68 16.28 23.75 -1.30
CA GLU A 68 16.98 24.67 -2.22
C GLU A 68 18.51 24.50 -2.26
N SER A 69 19.10 23.89 -1.23
CA SER A 69 20.55 23.66 -1.16
C SER A 69 21.01 22.34 -1.79
N VAL A 70 20.07 21.49 -2.24
CA VAL A 70 20.38 20.15 -2.73
C VAL A 70 20.65 20.19 -4.24
N MET A 71 21.83 19.72 -4.64
CA MET A 71 22.29 19.71 -6.03
C MET A 71 23.07 18.44 -6.37
N VAL A 72 23.18 18.14 -7.66
CA VAL A 72 24.04 17.07 -8.19
C VAL A 72 25.47 17.60 -8.34
N ASN A 73 26.44 16.90 -7.78
CA ASN A 73 27.86 17.24 -7.90
C ASN A 73 28.51 16.53 -9.10
N TYR A 74 29.69 17.00 -9.50
CA TYR A 74 30.48 16.45 -10.63
C TYR A 74 30.88 14.98 -10.47
N ASP A 75 30.88 14.46 -9.25
CA ASP A 75 31.11 13.04 -8.97
C ASP A 75 29.84 12.18 -9.09
N GLY A 76 28.72 12.76 -9.52
CA GLY A 76 27.40 12.12 -9.65
C GLY A 76 26.65 11.96 -8.33
N THR A 77 27.21 12.42 -7.20
CA THR A 77 26.55 12.35 -5.89
C THR A 77 25.62 13.54 -5.68
N VAL A 78 24.58 13.36 -4.87
CA VAL A 78 23.68 14.45 -4.49
C VAL A 78 24.08 14.95 -3.12
N ARG A 79 24.39 16.25 -3.00
CA ARG A 79 24.87 16.86 -1.76
C ARG A 79 24.09 18.12 -1.41
N ASN A 80 24.12 18.48 -0.13
CA ASN A 80 23.64 19.79 0.34
C ASN A 80 24.76 20.85 0.31
N SER A 81 24.42 22.09 0.69
CA SER A 81 25.36 23.21 0.77
C SER A 81 26.53 23.02 1.75
N LEU A 82 26.38 22.13 2.74
CA LEU A 82 27.44 21.77 3.69
C LEU A 82 28.36 20.66 3.15
N GLY A 83 28.11 20.15 1.95
CA GLY A 83 28.85 19.05 1.36
C GLY A 83 28.49 17.68 1.94
N GLN A 84 27.42 17.59 2.73
CA GLN A 84 26.91 16.31 3.23
C GLN A 84 26.21 15.57 2.09
N MET A 85 26.58 14.31 1.91
CA MET A 85 26.01 13.44 0.89
C MET A 85 24.61 12.97 1.31
N ILE A 86 23.62 13.22 0.45
CA ILE A 86 22.23 12.77 0.64
C ILE A 86 21.99 11.48 -0.14
N GLN A 87 22.44 11.41 -1.39
CA GLN A 87 22.35 10.21 -2.23
C GLN A 87 23.69 9.94 -2.94
N LEU A 88 24.01 8.66 -3.11
CA LEU A 88 25.20 8.23 -3.86
C LEU A 88 25.07 8.53 -5.36
N ARG A 89 23.86 8.37 -5.89
CA ARG A 89 23.50 8.70 -7.27
C ARG A 89 22.12 9.33 -7.29
N TYR A 90 21.94 10.32 -8.15
CA TYR A 90 20.64 10.96 -8.36
C TYR A 90 19.60 9.93 -8.78
N GLY A 91 18.44 9.90 -8.12
CA GLY A 91 17.37 8.94 -8.47
C GLY A 91 17.70 7.46 -8.22
N GLU A 92 18.80 7.15 -7.53
CA GLU A 92 19.37 5.80 -7.36
C GLU A 92 19.84 5.10 -8.65
N ASP A 93 19.64 5.72 -9.82
CA ASP A 93 20.07 5.24 -11.13
C ASP A 93 21.04 6.19 -11.84
N GLY A 94 21.12 7.47 -11.45
CA GLY A 94 21.96 8.50 -12.07
C GLY A 94 21.38 9.09 -13.34
N LEU A 95 20.08 8.89 -13.61
CA LEU A 95 19.41 9.29 -14.83
C LEU A 95 18.46 10.47 -14.61
N ASP A 96 18.30 11.30 -15.63
CA ASP A 96 17.39 12.43 -15.64
C ASP A 96 15.95 11.97 -15.93
N GLY A 97 15.02 12.40 -15.07
CA GLY A 97 13.59 12.12 -15.16
C GLY A 97 12.90 12.71 -16.40
N MET A 98 13.52 13.64 -17.14
CA MET A 98 12.97 14.12 -18.41
C MET A 98 13.02 13.06 -19.52
N TRP A 99 14.02 12.17 -19.48
CA TRP A 99 14.29 11.20 -20.55
C TRP A 99 13.69 9.82 -20.32
N VAL A 100 13.08 9.59 -19.15
CA VAL A 100 12.49 8.30 -18.79
C VAL A 100 11.07 8.14 -19.33
N GLU A 101 10.73 6.93 -19.76
CA GLU A 101 9.40 6.60 -20.28
C GLU A 101 8.84 5.37 -19.58
N ASN A 102 7.51 5.27 -19.56
CA ASN A 102 6.83 4.06 -19.09
C ASN A 102 7.07 2.93 -20.09
N GLN A 103 7.65 1.83 -19.61
CA GLN A 103 7.94 0.62 -20.37
C GLN A 103 7.39 -0.62 -19.65
N HIS A 104 7.47 -1.77 -20.31
CA HIS A 104 6.99 -3.04 -19.77
C HIS A 104 8.11 -4.09 -19.79
N MET A 105 8.32 -4.77 -18.66
CA MET A 105 9.26 -5.89 -18.56
C MET A 105 8.67 -7.16 -19.18
N PRO A 106 9.21 -7.68 -20.31
CA PRO A 106 8.63 -8.83 -20.99
C PRO A 106 8.75 -10.15 -20.22
N THR A 107 9.73 -10.29 -19.33
CA THR A 107 10.07 -11.52 -18.60
C THR A 107 9.21 -11.78 -17.35
N MET A 108 8.50 -10.75 -16.86
CA MET A 108 7.93 -10.76 -15.51
C MET A 108 6.64 -11.60 -15.41
N LYS A 109 5.67 -11.33 -16.29
CA LYS A 109 4.32 -11.94 -16.28
C LYS A 109 4.22 -13.36 -16.84
N PRO A 110 4.97 -13.78 -17.88
CA PRO A 110 4.77 -15.11 -18.49
C PRO A 110 4.91 -16.25 -17.48
N THR A 111 4.23 -17.38 -17.74
CA THR A 111 4.46 -18.64 -17.02
C THR A 111 5.80 -19.25 -17.44
N ASN A 112 6.30 -20.25 -16.71
CA ASN A 112 7.60 -20.85 -17.04
C ASN A 112 7.62 -21.49 -18.44
N ILE A 113 6.52 -22.12 -18.84
CA ILE A 113 6.38 -22.75 -20.16
C ILE A 113 6.38 -21.71 -21.29
N VAL A 114 5.62 -20.62 -21.13
CA VAL A 114 5.58 -19.54 -22.13
C VAL A 114 6.93 -18.83 -22.20
N PHE A 115 7.58 -18.63 -21.06
CA PHE A 115 8.90 -18.02 -20.98
C PHE A 115 9.96 -18.86 -21.72
N GLU A 116 9.99 -20.17 -21.51
CA GLU A 116 10.91 -21.04 -22.26
C GLU A 116 10.66 -20.97 -23.76
N LYS A 117 9.39 -21.04 -24.19
CA LYS A 117 9.04 -20.99 -25.60
C LYS A 117 9.41 -19.66 -26.29
N GLU A 118 9.27 -18.54 -25.60
CA GLU A 118 9.49 -17.20 -26.18
C GLU A 118 10.94 -16.74 -26.17
N PHE A 119 11.75 -17.20 -25.20
CA PHE A 119 13.08 -16.66 -24.97
C PHE A 119 14.21 -17.68 -25.19
N LYS A 120 13.95 -18.98 -25.09
CA LYS A 120 14.97 -20.01 -25.33
C LYS A 120 15.18 -20.22 -26.84
N LEU A 121 16.43 -20.20 -27.26
CA LEU A 121 16.84 -20.52 -28.62
C LEU A 121 17.44 -21.92 -28.66
N ASP A 122 16.69 -22.89 -29.19
CA ASP A 122 17.20 -24.24 -29.39
C ASP A 122 18.02 -24.31 -30.69
N VAL A 123 19.34 -24.24 -30.56
CA VAL A 123 20.28 -24.32 -31.70
C VAL A 123 20.33 -25.74 -32.30
N ALA A 124 19.88 -26.75 -31.56
CA ALA A 124 19.84 -28.14 -32.02
C ALA A 124 18.67 -28.44 -32.99
N ASP A 125 17.58 -27.66 -32.94
CA ASP A 125 16.40 -27.90 -33.80
C ASP A 125 16.51 -27.18 -35.15
N GLU A 126 17.07 -27.90 -36.12
CA GLU A 126 17.24 -27.45 -37.50
C GLU A 126 15.95 -26.93 -38.15
N LYS A 127 14.81 -27.56 -37.87
CA LYS A 127 13.54 -27.19 -38.51
C LYS A 127 13.05 -25.83 -38.04
N SER A 128 13.30 -25.50 -36.78
CA SER A 128 12.97 -24.19 -36.21
C SER A 128 13.95 -23.11 -36.67
N LEU A 129 15.24 -23.43 -36.79
CA LEU A 129 16.25 -22.49 -37.26
C LEU A 129 16.05 -22.09 -38.73
N ARG A 130 15.77 -23.04 -39.62
CA ARG A 130 15.50 -22.76 -41.05
C ARG A 130 14.30 -21.85 -41.30
N LYS A 131 13.38 -21.72 -40.33
CA LYS A 131 12.26 -20.77 -40.41
C LYS A 131 12.63 -19.36 -39.97
N LEU A 132 13.67 -19.23 -39.16
CA LEU A 132 14.05 -17.98 -38.50
C LEU A 132 15.21 -17.30 -39.23
N TYR A 133 16.22 -18.07 -39.62
CA TYR A 133 17.47 -17.59 -40.21
C TYR A 133 17.63 -18.00 -41.66
N THR A 134 18.50 -17.27 -42.38
CA THR A 134 18.95 -17.64 -43.73
C THR A 134 19.81 -18.91 -43.71
N GLU A 135 19.89 -19.63 -44.84
CA GLU A 135 20.61 -20.92 -44.90
C GLU A 135 22.10 -20.79 -44.55
N ASP A 136 22.73 -19.66 -44.88
CA ASP A 136 24.13 -19.39 -44.56
C ASP A 136 24.36 -19.35 -43.04
N VAL A 137 23.51 -18.64 -42.30
CA VAL A 137 23.58 -18.54 -40.83
C VAL A 137 23.25 -19.89 -40.20
N VAL A 138 22.28 -20.63 -40.73
CA VAL A 138 21.95 -21.98 -40.23
C VAL A 138 23.16 -22.91 -40.36
N ARG A 139 23.91 -22.86 -41.47
CA ARG A 139 25.10 -23.68 -41.67
C ARG A 139 26.23 -23.35 -40.69
N GLU A 140 26.39 -22.08 -40.33
CA GLU A 140 27.37 -21.65 -39.33
C GLU A 140 26.98 -22.08 -37.91
N LEU A 141 25.69 -22.04 -37.59
CA LEU A 141 25.17 -22.48 -36.29
C LEU A 141 25.19 -24.01 -36.15
N GLN A 142 24.96 -24.73 -37.26
CA GLN A 142 24.99 -26.19 -37.30
C GLN A 142 26.42 -26.73 -37.25
N GLY A 143 26.87 -27.05 -36.04
CA GLY A 143 28.19 -27.64 -35.78
C GLY A 143 29.12 -26.75 -34.97
N SER A 144 28.74 -25.50 -34.70
CA SER A 144 29.46 -24.65 -33.76
C SER A 144 29.10 -25.01 -32.32
N THR A 145 30.07 -25.57 -31.59
CA THR A 145 29.95 -25.82 -30.15
C THR A 145 29.91 -24.51 -29.35
N GLU A 146 30.50 -23.44 -29.90
CA GLU A 146 30.52 -22.10 -29.32
C GLU A 146 29.13 -21.46 -29.34
N ALA A 147 28.41 -21.53 -30.47
CA ALA A 147 27.04 -21.02 -30.57
C ALA A 147 26.08 -21.67 -29.56
N LEU A 148 26.23 -22.97 -29.32
CA LEU A 148 25.43 -23.68 -28.32
C LEU A 148 25.75 -23.19 -26.90
N LYS A 149 27.04 -23.08 -26.56
CA LYS A 149 27.49 -22.60 -25.24
C LYS A 149 27.03 -21.17 -24.96
N GLU A 150 27.17 -20.27 -25.92
CA GLU A 150 26.79 -18.86 -25.75
C GLU A 150 25.26 -18.70 -25.65
N SER A 151 24.49 -19.46 -26.43
CA SER A 151 23.02 -19.45 -26.36
C SER A 151 22.50 -20.03 -25.03
N GLU A 152 23.10 -21.11 -24.53
CA GLU A 152 22.78 -21.65 -23.19
C GLU A 152 23.17 -20.67 -22.08
N GLY A 153 24.30 -19.97 -22.22
CA GLY A 153 24.73 -18.92 -21.30
C GLY A 153 23.76 -17.72 -21.25
N GLU A 154 23.28 -17.27 -22.41
CA GLU A 154 22.23 -16.24 -22.49
C GLU A 154 20.94 -16.69 -21.78
N TRP A 155 20.50 -17.93 -22.02
CA TRP A 155 19.33 -18.50 -21.38
C TRP A 155 19.45 -18.56 -19.85
N ALA A 156 20.59 -19.04 -19.33
CA ALA A 156 20.86 -19.10 -17.91
C ALA A 156 20.81 -17.70 -17.26
N GLN A 157 21.39 -16.68 -17.92
CA GLN A 157 21.36 -15.30 -17.44
C GLN A 157 19.93 -14.74 -17.41
N LEU A 158 19.13 -14.99 -18.44
CA LEU A 158 17.72 -14.56 -18.48
C LEU A 158 16.88 -15.23 -17.40
N GLU A 159 17.17 -16.48 -17.06
CA GLU A 159 16.51 -17.18 -15.97
C GLU A 159 16.88 -16.58 -14.60
N GLU A 160 18.15 -16.27 -14.37
CA GLU A 160 18.62 -15.60 -13.15
C GLU A 160 18.01 -14.20 -13.01
N ASP A 161 18.07 -13.39 -14.08
CA ASP A 161 17.48 -12.05 -14.12
C ASP A 161 15.98 -12.09 -13.78
N ARG A 162 15.25 -13.09 -14.29
CA ARG A 162 13.82 -13.27 -13.99
C ARG A 162 13.58 -13.64 -12.52
N ARG A 163 14.43 -14.49 -11.92
CA ARG A 163 14.35 -14.81 -10.49
C ARG A 163 14.62 -13.57 -9.63
N LEU A 164 15.61 -12.76 -10.01
CA LEU A 164 15.93 -11.49 -9.34
C LEU A 164 14.79 -10.48 -9.47
N LEU A 165 14.21 -10.30 -10.66
CA LEU A 165 13.07 -9.40 -10.87
C LEU A 165 11.86 -9.74 -9.99
N ARG A 166 11.55 -11.04 -9.85
CA ARG A 166 10.44 -11.49 -8.97
C ARG A 166 10.71 -11.26 -7.49
N LYS A 167 11.99 -11.20 -7.10
CA LYS A 167 12.40 -10.83 -5.75
C LYS A 167 12.30 -9.31 -5.52
N ILE A 168 12.67 -8.51 -6.53
CA ILE A 168 12.62 -7.04 -6.49
C ILE A 168 11.16 -6.55 -6.52
N PHE A 169 10.33 -7.12 -7.39
CA PHE A 169 8.92 -6.75 -7.58
C PHE A 169 7.96 -7.88 -7.15
N PRO A 170 7.73 -8.07 -5.83
CA PRO A 170 6.91 -9.18 -5.33
C PRO A 170 5.43 -9.07 -5.70
N THR A 171 4.94 -7.86 -5.99
CA THR A 171 3.55 -7.61 -6.39
C THR A 171 3.24 -8.06 -7.82
N GLY A 172 4.27 -8.32 -8.64
CA GLY A 172 4.10 -8.74 -10.03
C GLY A 172 3.72 -7.62 -11.00
N ASP A 173 3.86 -6.34 -10.59
CA ASP A 173 3.78 -5.26 -11.55
C ASP A 173 4.98 -5.30 -12.50
N ALA A 174 4.70 -5.22 -13.79
CA ALA A 174 5.69 -5.30 -14.85
C ALA A 174 5.84 -3.95 -15.57
N LYS A 175 5.09 -2.93 -15.14
CA LYS A 175 5.31 -1.56 -15.58
C LYS A 175 6.55 -1.02 -14.87
N ILE A 176 7.48 -0.52 -15.67
CA ILE A 176 8.73 0.08 -15.22
C ILE A 176 8.91 1.45 -15.87
N VAL A 177 9.73 2.29 -15.27
CA VAL A 177 10.08 3.61 -15.82
C VAL A 177 11.57 3.60 -16.06
N LEU A 178 11.97 3.61 -17.33
CA LEU A 178 13.38 3.57 -17.74
C LEU A 178 13.57 4.44 -19.00
N PRO A 179 14.77 5.00 -19.21
CA PRO A 179 15.08 5.74 -20.42
C PRO A 179 15.14 4.79 -21.63
N CYS A 180 15.16 5.37 -22.82
CA CYS A 180 15.26 4.65 -24.10
C CYS A 180 14.13 3.63 -24.29
N ASN A 181 13.01 4.07 -24.88
CA ASN A 181 11.91 3.16 -25.23
C ASN A 181 12.32 2.16 -26.31
N LEU A 182 12.74 0.96 -25.89
CA LEU A 182 13.35 -0.03 -26.77
C LEU A 182 12.39 -0.50 -27.86
N GLN A 183 11.09 -0.65 -27.54
CA GLN A 183 10.09 -1.05 -28.52
C GLN A 183 9.97 -0.03 -29.65
N ARG A 184 9.97 1.26 -29.31
CA ARG A 184 9.92 2.35 -30.28
C ARG A 184 11.19 2.45 -31.11
N LEU A 185 12.36 2.26 -30.50
CA LEU A 185 13.63 2.26 -31.22
C LEU A 185 13.73 1.09 -32.22
N ILE A 186 13.30 -0.11 -31.82
CA ILE A 186 13.25 -1.27 -32.72
C ILE A 186 12.29 -1.01 -33.88
N TRP A 187 11.12 -0.43 -33.61
CA TRP A 187 10.16 -0.11 -34.67
C TRP A 187 10.70 0.95 -35.65
N ASN A 188 11.40 1.97 -35.14
CA ASN A 188 12.08 2.96 -35.98
C ASN A 188 13.15 2.29 -36.86
N ALA A 189 13.96 1.39 -36.30
CA ALA A 189 14.96 0.62 -37.05
C ALA A 189 14.30 -0.18 -38.18
N GLN A 190 13.18 -0.87 -37.90
CA GLN A 190 12.43 -1.61 -38.92
C GLN A 190 11.95 -0.71 -40.07
N LYS A 191 11.58 0.54 -39.77
CA LYS A 191 11.12 1.50 -40.78
C LYS A 191 12.24 2.10 -41.61
N ILE A 192 13.36 2.48 -40.97
CA ILE A 192 14.52 3.08 -41.65
C ILE A 192 15.15 2.10 -42.64
N PHE A 193 15.31 0.84 -42.22
CA PHE A 193 15.96 -0.20 -43.03
C PHE A 193 14.97 -1.04 -43.84
N HIS A 194 13.68 -0.65 -43.88
CA HIS A 194 12.63 -1.35 -44.63
C HIS A 194 12.58 -2.87 -44.38
N VAL A 195 12.67 -3.27 -43.11
CA VAL A 195 12.74 -4.67 -42.70
C VAL A 195 11.41 -5.39 -42.97
N GLU A 196 11.47 -6.47 -43.73
CA GLU A 196 10.32 -7.35 -43.99
C GLU A 196 10.23 -8.48 -42.94
N THR A 197 9.29 -8.38 -42.00
CA THR A 197 9.08 -9.39 -40.95
C THR A 197 8.65 -10.78 -41.44
N ARG A 198 8.31 -10.93 -42.73
CA ARG A 198 7.98 -12.22 -43.33
C ARG A 198 9.22 -13.01 -43.75
N LYS A 199 10.32 -12.34 -44.09
CA LYS A 199 11.57 -12.99 -44.51
C LYS A 199 12.34 -13.54 -43.30
N PRO A 200 13.21 -14.55 -43.50
CA PRO A 200 14.19 -14.94 -42.48
C PRO A 200 15.23 -13.84 -42.29
N THR A 201 15.79 -13.74 -41.08
CA THR A 201 16.84 -12.75 -40.76
C THR A 201 18.23 -13.30 -41.10
N ASP A 202 19.11 -12.41 -41.54
CA ASP A 202 20.54 -12.60 -41.77
C ASP A 202 21.40 -12.36 -40.51
N LEU A 203 20.79 -11.91 -39.42
CA LEU A 203 21.50 -11.54 -38.19
C LEU A 203 21.92 -12.79 -37.40
N ASN A 204 23.23 -12.99 -37.24
CA ASN A 204 23.78 -14.10 -36.48
C ASN A 204 23.50 -13.93 -34.96
N PRO A 205 22.95 -14.96 -34.27
CA PRO A 205 22.71 -14.94 -32.83
C PRO A 205 23.94 -14.58 -31.98
N LEU A 206 25.13 -15.03 -32.37
CA LEU A 206 26.37 -14.73 -31.65
C LEU A 206 26.64 -13.23 -31.64
N ARG A 207 26.45 -12.57 -32.78
CA ARG A 207 26.62 -11.12 -32.90
C ARG A 207 25.63 -10.35 -32.02
N VAL A 208 24.43 -10.88 -31.82
CA VAL A 208 23.43 -10.29 -30.91
C VAL A 208 23.90 -10.36 -29.46
N ILE A 209 24.38 -11.53 -29.02
CA ILE A 209 24.86 -11.75 -27.66
C ILE A 209 26.10 -10.88 -27.37
N GLU A 210 27.06 -10.86 -28.29
CA GLU A 210 28.26 -10.01 -28.20
C GLU A 210 27.89 -8.53 -28.17
N GLY A 211 27.03 -8.08 -29.10
CA GLY A 211 26.60 -6.69 -29.17
C GLY A 211 25.89 -6.20 -27.91
N ILE A 212 25.08 -7.07 -27.26
CA ILE A 212 24.46 -6.74 -25.98
C ILE A 212 25.49 -6.67 -24.85
N ARG A 213 26.47 -7.60 -24.80
CA ARG A 213 27.54 -7.57 -23.79
C ARG A 213 28.38 -6.30 -23.93
N GLU A 214 28.78 -5.97 -25.16
CA GLU A 214 29.50 -4.73 -25.47
C GLU A 214 28.67 -3.51 -25.05
N LEU A 215 27.39 -3.45 -25.42
CA LEU A 215 26.52 -2.35 -25.02
C LEU A 215 26.46 -2.22 -23.50
N SER A 216 26.26 -3.32 -22.76
CA SER A 216 26.21 -3.34 -21.30
C SER A 216 27.48 -2.75 -20.67
N THR A 217 28.66 -3.01 -21.24
CA THR A 217 29.93 -2.41 -20.76
C THR A 217 30.05 -0.92 -21.06
N LYS A 218 29.41 -0.42 -22.12
CA LYS A 218 29.43 1.01 -22.51
C LYS A 218 28.46 1.87 -21.72
N LEU A 219 27.41 1.27 -21.13
CA LEU A 219 26.45 1.97 -20.28
C LEU A 219 27.04 2.25 -18.90
N VAL A 220 28.01 3.17 -18.79
CA VAL A 220 28.69 3.52 -17.54
C VAL A 220 28.04 4.72 -16.87
N ILE A 221 27.74 4.62 -15.56
CA ILE A 221 27.19 5.69 -14.72
C ILE A 221 28.15 6.01 -13.57
N VAL A 222 28.70 4.98 -12.94
CA VAL A 222 29.74 5.03 -11.92
C VAL A 222 31.07 4.74 -12.58
N SER A 223 31.90 5.78 -12.70
CA SER A 223 33.29 5.65 -13.14
C SER A 223 34.14 5.06 -12.02
N GLY A 224 34.94 4.03 -12.33
CA GLY A 224 35.91 3.46 -11.40
C GLY A 224 36.23 2.00 -11.72
N GLU A 225 37.50 1.63 -11.57
CA GLU A 225 37.97 0.25 -11.77
C GLU A 225 38.03 -0.55 -10.47
N ASP A 226 37.85 0.11 -9.33
CA ASP A 226 37.84 -0.54 -8.03
C ASP A 226 36.63 -1.46 -7.86
N ARG A 227 36.79 -2.48 -7.00
CA ARG A 227 35.77 -3.50 -6.76
C ARG A 227 34.43 -2.90 -6.32
N ILE A 228 34.45 -1.79 -5.57
CA ILE A 228 33.22 -1.17 -5.06
C ILE A 228 32.51 -0.41 -6.17
N SER A 229 33.24 0.36 -6.98
CA SER A 229 32.67 1.05 -8.14
C SER A 229 32.07 0.10 -9.16
N GLN A 230 32.72 -1.03 -9.45
CA GLN A 230 32.17 -2.06 -10.34
C GLN A 230 30.84 -2.63 -9.80
N GLN A 231 30.76 -2.89 -8.50
CA GLN A 231 29.53 -3.36 -7.88
C GLN A 231 28.43 -2.30 -7.89
N ALA A 232 28.78 -1.03 -7.63
CA ALA A 232 27.86 0.09 -7.67
C ALA A 232 27.32 0.30 -9.10
N GLN A 233 28.18 0.19 -10.10
CA GLN A 233 27.82 0.27 -11.51
C GLN A 233 26.85 -0.84 -11.92
N TYR A 234 27.13 -2.08 -11.51
CA TYR A 234 26.27 -3.22 -11.76
C TYR A 234 24.87 -3.00 -11.15
N ASN A 235 24.81 -2.51 -9.91
CA ASN A 235 23.54 -2.25 -9.23
C ASN A 235 22.74 -1.10 -9.88
N ALA A 236 23.40 0.01 -10.23
CA ALA A 236 22.75 1.18 -10.83
C ALA A 236 22.13 0.87 -12.20
N THR A 237 22.78 0.01 -12.99
CA THR A 237 22.31 -0.38 -14.33
C THR A 237 21.55 -1.71 -14.37
N LEU A 238 21.31 -2.34 -13.22
CA LEU A 238 20.73 -3.69 -13.15
C LEU A 238 19.41 -3.79 -13.93
N LEU A 239 18.45 -2.90 -13.64
CA LEU A 239 17.15 -2.91 -14.29
C LEU A 239 17.24 -2.61 -15.80
N MET A 240 18.08 -1.65 -16.19
CA MET A 240 18.29 -1.32 -17.60
C MET A 240 18.89 -2.49 -18.38
N ASN A 241 19.91 -3.14 -17.81
CA ASN A 241 20.55 -4.30 -18.41
C ASN A 241 19.58 -5.49 -18.55
N ILE A 242 18.72 -5.72 -17.54
CA ILE A 242 17.67 -6.75 -17.63
C ILE A 242 16.65 -6.41 -18.72
N LEU A 243 16.25 -5.14 -18.85
CA LEU A 243 15.34 -4.71 -19.92
C LEU A 243 15.96 -4.92 -21.31
N ILE A 244 17.22 -4.53 -21.49
CA ILE A 244 17.95 -4.71 -22.75
C ILE A 244 18.07 -6.19 -23.09
N ARG A 245 18.55 -7.03 -22.16
CA ARG A 245 18.68 -8.49 -22.39
C ARG A 245 17.34 -9.15 -22.70
N SER A 246 16.29 -8.78 -21.98
CA SER A 246 14.96 -9.38 -22.19
C SER A 246 14.28 -8.93 -23.49
N THR A 247 14.55 -7.71 -23.96
CA THR A 247 13.95 -7.17 -25.19
C THR A 247 14.76 -7.56 -26.43
N LEU A 248 16.09 -7.50 -26.34
CA LEU A 248 17.02 -7.77 -27.44
C LEU A 248 17.54 -9.21 -27.49
N CYS A 249 16.97 -10.14 -26.72
CA CYS A 249 17.41 -11.54 -26.76
C CYS A 249 17.43 -12.14 -28.17
N SER A 250 18.38 -13.04 -28.39
CA SER A 250 18.63 -13.68 -29.70
C SER A 250 17.36 -14.24 -30.33
N LYS A 251 16.54 -14.93 -29.53
CA LYS A 251 15.25 -15.51 -29.96
C LYS A 251 14.25 -14.46 -30.44
N LYS A 252 14.04 -13.37 -29.69
CA LYS A 252 13.08 -12.31 -30.08
C LYS A 252 13.56 -11.49 -31.25
N MET A 253 14.87 -11.25 -31.34
CA MET A 253 15.48 -10.61 -32.51
C MET A 253 15.21 -11.42 -33.78
N ALA A 254 15.23 -12.75 -33.72
CA ALA A 254 14.96 -13.58 -34.89
C ALA A 254 13.49 -13.91 -35.16
N SER A 255 12.65 -14.05 -34.12
CA SER A 255 11.24 -14.40 -34.30
C SER A 255 10.34 -13.20 -34.59
N THR A 256 10.50 -12.15 -33.78
CA THR A 256 9.52 -11.06 -33.68
C THR A 256 9.99 -9.81 -34.40
N HIS A 257 11.24 -9.41 -34.14
CA HIS A 257 11.76 -8.13 -34.63
C HIS A 257 12.44 -8.26 -36.00
N LYS A 258 13.12 -9.38 -36.27
CA LYS A 258 13.74 -9.77 -37.54
C LYS A 258 14.64 -8.70 -38.16
N LEU A 259 15.40 -7.99 -37.32
CA LEU A 259 16.33 -6.96 -37.78
C LEU A 259 17.44 -7.58 -38.63
N ASN A 260 17.98 -6.80 -39.57
CA ASN A 260 19.22 -7.16 -40.27
C ASN A 260 20.44 -6.69 -39.47
N SER A 261 21.63 -7.11 -39.90
CA SER A 261 22.88 -6.78 -39.20
C SER A 261 23.12 -5.27 -39.11
N GLU A 262 22.86 -4.52 -40.19
CA GLU A 262 23.01 -3.05 -40.21
C GLU A 262 22.03 -2.33 -39.27
N ALA A 263 20.75 -2.75 -39.26
CA ALA A 263 19.76 -2.15 -38.35
C ALA A 263 20.06 -2.47 -36.89
N PHE A 264 20.64 -3.63 -36.61
CA PHE A 264 21.04 -4.00 -35.25
C PHE A 264 22.20 -3.13 -34.76
N GLU A 265 23.24 -2.91 -35.57
CA GLU A 265 24.33 -2.01 -35.18
C GLU A 265 23.87 -0.57 -35.00
N TRP A 266 22.99 -0.09 -35.89
CA TRP A 266 22.35 1.22 -35.74
C TRP A 266 21.56 1.31 -34.42
N LEU A 267 20.79 0.27 -34.07
CA LEU A 267 20.02 0.21 -32.84
C LEU A 267 20.90 0.28 -31.59
N LEU A 268 22.02 -0.46 -31.55
CA LEU A 268 22.96 -0.41 -30.42
C LEU A 268 23.56 0.99 -30.24
N GLY A 269 23.97 1.63 -31.34
CA GLY A 269 24.52 3.00 -31.32
C GLY A 269 23.50 4.05 -30.87
N GLU A 270 22.23 3.91 -31.29
CA GLU A 270 21.15 4.81 -30.88
C GLU A 270 20.80 4.63 -29.39
N ILE A 271 20.77 3.40 -28.88
CA ILE A 271 20.57 3.13 -27.45
C ILE A 271 21.69 3.75 -26.62
N GLU A 272 22.95 3.57 -27.03
CA GLU A 272 24.11 4.16 -26.35
C GLU A 272 24.02 5.69 -26.32
N THR A 273 23.71 6.32 -27.46
CA THR A 273 23.62 7.77 -27.59
C THR A 273 22.52 8.35 -26.71
N ARG A 274 21.32 7.77 -26.76
CA ARG A 274 20.19 8.23 -25.93
C ARG A 274 20.40 7.98 -24.45
N PHE A 275 21.06 6.87 -24.09
CA PHE A 275 21.37 6.60 -22.70
C PHE A 275 22.34 7.65 -22.14
N LYS A 276 23.38 8.02 -22.89
CA LYS A 276 24.30 9.09 -22.48
C LYS A 276 23.61 10.45 -22.35
N GLN A 277 22.64 10.75 -23.21
CA GLN A 277 21.82 11.96 -23.11
C GLN A 277 20.92 11.96 -21.87
N ALA A 278 20.48 10.78 -21.42
CA ALA A 278 19.65 10.62 -20.25
C ALA A 278 20.41 10.70 -18.92
N ILE A 279 21.75 10.82 -18.92
CA ILE A 279 22.53 10.97 -17.68
C ILE A 279 22.25 12.34 -17.06
N ALA A 280 22.00 12.35 -15.75
CA ALA A 280 21.75 13.58 -15.01
C ALA A 280 22.94 14.53 -15.08
N GLN A 281 22.68 15.80 -15.39
CA GLN A 281 23.73 16.79 -15.59
C GLN A 281 24.30 17.25 -14.24
N PRO A 282 25.63 17.22 -14.04
CA PRO A 282 26.22 17.79 -12.85
C PRO A 282 25.99 19.29 -12.74
N GLY A 283 25.80 19.79 -11.52
CA GLY A 283 25.47 21.19 -11.25
C GLY A 283 23.97 21.48 -11.25
N GLU A 284 23.12 20.50 -11.55
CA GLU A 284 21.68 20.68 -11.53
C GLU A 284 21.12 20.82 -10.10
N MET A 285 20.29 21.85 -9.89
CA MET A 285 19.65 22.17 -8.62
C MET A 285 18.41 21.28 -8.37
N VAL A 286 18.65 19.98 -8.21
CA VAL A 286 17.60 18.95 -8.13
C VAL A 286 16.65 19.12 -6.95
N GLY A 287 17.08 19.75 -5.85
CA GLY A 287 16.21 19.97 -4.70
C GLY A 287 15.07 20.95 -4.99
N ALA A 288 15.33 22.00 -5.77
CA ALA A 288 14.29 22.95 -6.18
C ALA A 288 13.31 22.32 -7.17
N LEU A 289 13.81 21.51 -8.11
CA LEU A 289 12.99 20.75 -9.05
C LEU A 289 12.10 19.74 -8.32
N ALA A 290 12.67 18.93 -7.42
CA ALA A 290 11.92 17.98 -6.61
C ALA A 290 10.85 18.65 -5.75
N ALA A 291 11.13 19.83 -5.18
CA ALA A 291 10.15 20.59 -4.41
C ALA A 291 8.94 21.00 -5.27
N GLN A 292 9.20 21.47 -6.50
CA GLN A 292 8.15 21.85 -7.46
C GLN A 292 7.37 20.64 -7.97
N SER A 293 8.05 19.56 -8.34
CA SER A 293 7.43 18.31 -8.79
C SER A 293 6.54 17.67 -7.72
N LEU A 294 6.83 17.88 -6.43
CA LEU A 294 5.97 17.41 -5.35
C LEU A 294 4.78 18.35 -5.09
N GLY A 295 4.99 19.66 -5.13
CA GLY A 295 3.96 20.61 -4.73
C GLY A 295 2.99 21.04 -5.85
N GLU A 296 3.36 20.94 -7.13
CA GLU A 296 2.41 21.16 -8.24
C GLU A 296 1.27 20.13 -8.21
N PRO A 297 1.51 18.80 -8.10
CA PRO A 297 0.44 17.82 -7.94
C PRO A 297 -0.35 18.04 -6.66
N ALA A 298 0.28 18.55 -5.59
CA ALA A 298 -0.43 18.89 -4.36
C ALA A 298 -1.49 19.99 -4.57
N THR A 299 -1.32 20.88 -5.55
CA THR A 299 -2.36 21.84 -5.96
C THR A 299 -3.54 21.17 -6.66
N GLN A 300 -3.33 20.03 -7.32
CA GLN A 300 -4.39 19.25 -7.99
C GLN A 300 -5.09 18.28 -7.02
N MET A 301 -4.34 17.71 -6.08
CA MET A 301 -4.86 16.87 -4.98
C MET A 301 -5.69 17.68 -3.96
N THR A 302 -5.87 18.97 -4.19
CA THR A 302 -6.74 19.85 -3.40
C THR A 302 -8.20 19.44 -3.51
N LEU A 303 -8.69 18.90 -4.63
CA LEU A 303 -10.08 18.44 -4.69
C LEU A 303 -10.30 17.33 -3.65
N ASN A 304 -11.32 17.51 -2.79
CA ASN A 304 -11.59 16.58 -1.71
C ASN A 304 -11.75 15.14 -2.24
N THR A 305 -10.91 14.25 -1.74
CA THR A 305 -10.82 12.80 -2.02
C THR A 305 -12.02 11.96 -1.54
N PHE A 306 -13.18 12.57 -1.26
CA PHE A 306 -14.40 11.84 -0.85
C PHE A 306 -15.05 11.04 -1.99
N HIS A 307 -14.46 11.08 -3.20
CA HIS A 307 -15.00 10.43 -4.39
C HIS A 307 -14.54 8.99 -4.62
N PHE A 308 -13.74 8.37 -3.74
CA PHE A 308 -13.49 6.92 -3.82
C PHE A 308 -14.71 6.14 -3.30
N ALA A 309 -15.69 5.93 -4.18
CA ALA A 309 -16.77 4.99 -3.96
C ALA A 309 -16.20 3.55 -3.89
N GLY A 310 -16.48 2.81 -2.81
CA GLY A 310 -16.20 1.37 -2.76
C GLY A 310 -15.60 0.81 -1.46
N VAL A 311 -15.24 1.63 -0.46
CA VAL A 311 -14.73 1.12 0.84
C VAL A 311 -15.46 1.80 2.01
N SER A 312 -16.51 1.15 2.51
CA SER A 312 -17.60 1.72 3.33
C SER A 312 -17.29 2.27 4.74
N ALA A 313 -16.04 2.41 5.21
CA ALA A 313 -15.87 2.72 6.64
C ALA A 313 -14.65 3.55 7.08
N LYS A 314 -13.72 3.92 6.20
CA LYS A 314 -12.50 4.62 6.62
C LYS A 314 -12.40 5.98 5.94
N ASN A 315 -12.85 7.02 6.64
CA ASN A 315 -12.49 8.41 6.35
C ASN A 315 -10.98 8.56 6.63
N VAL A 316 -10.13 8.08 5.73
CA VAL A 316 -8.68 8.30 5.82
C VAL A 316 -8.44 9.75 5.43
N THR A 317 -7.70 10.52 6.23
CA THR A 317 -7.21 11.84 5.81
C THR A 317 -6.38 11.67 4.55
N LEU A 318 -6.84 12.25 3.45
CA LEU A 318 -6.20 12.25 2.15
C LEU A 318 -6.02 13.70 1.66
N GLY A 319 -5.25 13.88 0.60
CA GLY A 319 -4.97 15.20 0.01
C GLY A 319 -4.06 16.09 0.88
N VAL A 320 -4.27 17.41 0.79
CA VAL A 320 -3.45 18.44 1.46
C VAL A 320 -3.35 18.28 2.98
N PRO A 321 -4.44 17.96 3.72
CA PRO A 321 -4.35 17.74 5.17
C PRO A 321 -3.36 16.63 5.54
N ARG A 322 -3.31 15.55 4.75
CA ARG A 322 -2.39 14.44 4.99
C ARG A 322 -0.95 14.83 4.67
N LEU A 323 -0.73 15.55 3.57
CA LEU A 323 0.58 16.07 3.20
C LEU A 323 1.14 16.97 4.32
N LYS A 324 0.31 17.84 4.91
CA LYS A 324 0.68 18.70 6.04
C LYS A 324 1.07 17.91 7.29
N GLU A 325 0.33 16.85 7.63
CA GLU A 325 0.67 15.96 8.75
C GLU A 325 2.04 15.28 8.56
N ILE A 326 2.31 14.80 7.34
CA ILE A 326 3.56 14.11 6.99
C ILE A 326 4.75 15.07 7.03
N ILE A 327 4.65 16.23 6.37
CA ILE A 327 5.74 17.23 6.34
C ILE A 327 6.07 17.77 7.74
N ASN A 328 5.06 17.90 8.61
CA ASN A 328 5.27 18.40 9.97
C ASN A 328 5.65 17.31 10.98
N VAL A 329 5.62 16.03 10.58
CA VAL A 329 5.84 14.89 11.48
C VAL A 329 4.96 15.02 12.75
N SER A 330 3.67 15.26 12.53
CA SER A 330 2.72 15.50 13.63
C SER A 330 2.58 14.28 14.54
N LYS A 331 2.76 14.45 15.86
CA LYS A 331 2.62 13.37 16.85
C LYS A 331 1.19 12.83 16.96
N GLN A 332 0.19 13.71 16.84
CA GLN A 332 -1.23 13.34 16.88
C GLN A 332 -1.81 13.37 15.46
N LEU A 333 -2.04 12.20 14.89
CA LEU A 333 -2.69 12.03 13.59
C LEU A 333 -4.21 12.11 13.76
N LYS A 334 -4.91 12.76 12.84
CA LYS A 334 -6.38 12.86 12.91
C LYS A 334 -7.06 11.51 12.72
N THR A 335 -6.56 10.68 11.81
CA THR A 335 -7.11 9.36 11.49
C THR A 335 -6.00 8.32 11.48
N PRO A 336 -5.49 7.90 12.65
CA PRO A 336 -4.49 6.84 12.72
C PRO A 336 -5.11 5.54 12.21
N SER A 337 -4.40 4.85 11.32
CA SER A 337 -4.85 3.58 10.76
C SER A 337 -3.70 2.59 10.72
N LEU A 338 -4.05 1.32 10.90
CA LEU A 338 -3.11 0.21 10.84
C LEU A 338 -3.77 -0.93 10.05
N THR A 339 -3.04 -1.49 9.10
CA THR A 339 -3.46 -2.66 8.32
C THR A 339 -2.74 -3.89 8.86
N VAL A 340 -3.48 -4.79 9.49
CA VAL A 340 -2.95 -6.06 9.99
C VAL A 340 -3.19 -7.14 8.94
N PHE A 341 -2.13 -7.76 8.45
CA PHE A 341 -2.24 -8.96 7.62
C PHE A 341 -2.26 -10.21 8.51
N LEU A 342 -3.19 -11.12 8.23
CA LEU A 342 -3.33 -12.38 8.95
C LEU A 342 -2.54 -13.49 8.25
N ASN A 343 -2.05 -14.45 9.02
CA ASN A 343 -1.28 -15.60 8.52
C ASN A 343 -2.04 -16.92 8.68
N GLY A 344 -1.65 -17.92 7.89
CA GLY A 344 -2.16 -19.29 8.02
C GLY A 344 -3.65 -19.42 7.67
N ALA A 345 -4.38 -20.20 8.47
CA ALA A 345 -5.81 -20.44 8.25
C ALA A 345 -6.66 -19.17 8.40
N ALA A 346 -6.31 -18.28 9.33
CA ALA A 346 -7.04 -17.04 9.59
C ALA A 346 -6.98 -16.04 8.41
N ALA A 347 -6.03 -16.20 7.48
CA ALA A 347 -5.96 -15.38 6.27
C ALA A 347 -7.03 -15.76 5.23
N LYS A 348 -7.54 -16.99 5.28
CA LYS A 348 -8.48 -17.55 4.29
C LYS A 348 -9.87 -17.79 4.86
N ASP A 349 -9.96 -17.93 6.18
CA ASP A 349 -11.19 -18.28 6.90
C ASP A 349 -11.73 -17.08 7.68
N ALA A 350 -12.97 -16.70 7.37
CA ALA A 350 -13.63 -15.55 7.97
C ALA A 350 -13.93 -15.74 9.46
N GLU A 351 -14.23 -16.97 9.91
CA GLU A 351 -14.55 -17.22 11.33
C GLU A 351 -13.32 -17.04 12.21
N LYS A 352 -12.18 -17.60 11.78
CA LYS A 352 -10.89 -17.43 12.46
C LYS A 352 -10.38 -15.99 12.38
N ALA A 353 -10.67 -15.28 11.29
CA ALA A 353 -10.38 -13.85 11.19
C ALA A 353 -11.19 -13.04 12.23
N LYS A 354 -12.46 -13.40 12.45
CA LYS A 354 -13.31 -12.78 13.49
C LYS A 354 -12.76 -13.05 14.89
N ASP A 355 -12.20 -14.23 15.15
CA ASP A 355 -11.57 -14.53 16.46
C ASP A 355 -10.37 -13.61 16.73
N VAL A 356 -9.56 -13.33 15.70
CA VAL A 356 -8.44 -12.37 15.83
C VAL A 356 -8.97 -10.95 16.01
N LEU A 357 -10.04 -10.57 15.30
CA LEU A 357 -10.69 -9.27 15.45
C LEU A 357 -11.13 -9.04 16.90
N CYS A 358 -11.84 -10.00 17.51
CA CYS A 358 -12.32 -9.89 18.89
C CYS A 358 -11.19 -9.72 19.91
N LYS A 359 -10.02 -10.33 19.66
CA LYS A 359 -8.83 -10.21 20.52
C LYS A 359 -8.14 -8.85 20.41
N LEU A 360 -8.18 -8.24 19.23
CA LEU A 360 -7.53 -6.94 18.97
C LEU A 360 -8.44 -5.75 19.29
N GLU A 361 -9.76 -5.92 19.20
CA GLU A 361 -10.69 -4.83 19.46
C GLU A 361 -10.72 -4.47 20.94
N HIS A 362 -10.29 -3.24 21.26
CA HIS A 362 -10.41 -2.71 22.60
C HIS A 362 -11.90 -2.58 23.02
N THR A 363 -12.30 -3.48 23.91
CA THR A 363 -13.65 -3.57 24.46
C THR A 363 -13.61 -3.25 25.93
N THR A 364 -14.39 -2.25 26.34
CA THR A 364 -14.59 -1.92 27.75
C THR A 364 -15.90 -2.49 28.25
N LEU A 365 -16.02 -2.70 29.57
CA LEU A 365 -17.26 -3.18 30.20
C LEU A 365 -18.45 -2.30 29.82
N ARG A 366 -18.26 -0.97 29.76
CA ARG A 366 -19.26 0.00 29.29
C ARG A 366 -19.88 -0.34 27.92
N LYS A 367 -19.11 -0.91 27.00
CA LYS A 367 -19.63 -1.28 25.68
C LYS A 367 -20.56 -2.50 25.74
N VAL A 368 -20.40 -3.41 26.70
CA VAL A 368 -21.22 -4.62 26.81
C VAL A 368 -22.37 -4.47 27.82
N THR A 369 -22.25 -3.55 28.77
CA THR A 369 -23.28 -3.24 29.75
C THR A 369 -24.49 -2.55 29.12
N ALA A 370 -25.68 -3.08 29.38
CA ALA A 370 -26.96 -2.49 29.03
C ALA A 370 -27.44 -1.52 30.12
N ASN A 371 -27.39 -1.93 31.37
CA ASN A 371 -27.87 -1.16 32.52
C ASN A 371 -26.99 -1.39 33.76
N THR A 372 -26.91 -0.39 34.62
CA THR A 372 -26.23 -0.45 35.92
C THR A 372 -27.11 0.19 36.98
N ALA A 373 -27.42 -0.56 38.03
CA ALA A 373 -28.24 -0.08 39.14
C ALA A 373 -27.60 -0.46 40.47
N ILE A 374 -27.68 0.44 41.45
CA ILE A 374 -27.23 0.20 42.82
C ILE A 374 -28.47 -0.02 43.68
N TYR A 375 -28.48 -1.14 44.38
CA TYR A 375 -29.53 -1.53 45.31
C TYR A 375 -28.95 -1.58 46.72
N TYR A 376 -29.78 -1.26 47.70
CA TYR A 376 -29.47 -1.51 49.10
C TYR A 376 -30.11 -2.85 49.47
N ASP A 377 -29.28 -3.86 49.69
CA ASP A 377 -29.67 -5.26 49.91
C ASP A 377 -28.96 -5.81 51.15
N PRO A 378 -29.52 -5.56 52.36
CA PRO A 378 -28.86 -5.88 53.64
C PRO A 378 -28.69 -7.38 53.90
N ASP A 379 -29.63 -8.19 53.43
CA ASP A 379 -29.50 -9.64 53.47
C ASP A 379 -28.73 -10.09 52.22
N VAL A 380 -27.67 -10.86 52.44
CA VAL A 380 -26.82 -11.36 51.36
C VAL A 380 -27.43 -12.61 50.73
N LYS A 381 -28.22 -13.37 51.50
CA LYS A 381 -28.79 -14.65 51.07
C LYS A 381 -30.17 -14.47 50.42
N ASN A 382 -31.03 -13.67 51.04
CA ASN A 382 -32.36 -13.37 50.49
C ASN A 382 -32.36 -11.97 49.89
N THR A 383 -32.33 -11.91 48.57
CA THR A 383 -32.27 -10.65 47.81
C THR A 383 -33.64 -9.98 47.74
N ALA A 384 -33.69 -8.65 47.82
CA ALA A 384 -34.91 -7.87 47.58
C ALA A 384 -35.41 -7.89 46.10
N ILE A 385 -34.60 -8.42 45.18
CA ILE A 385 -34.91 -8.53 43.75
C ILE A 385 -35.47 -9.93 43.45
N GLU A 386 -36.78 -10.01 43.18
CA GLU A 386 -37.51 -11.27 42.88
C GLU A 386 -36.91 -12.04 41.70
N GLU A 387 -36.49 -11.34 40.64
CA GLU A 387 -35.90 -11.97 39.44
C GLU A 387 -34.58 -12.70 39.71
N ASP A 388 -33.89 -12.33 40.79
CA ASP A 388 -32.56 -12.85 41.09
C ASP A 388 -32.55 -13.83 42.29
N GLU A 389 -33.69 -14.03 42.94
CA GLU A 389 -33.81 -14.79 44.20
C GLU A 389 -33.39 -16.25 44.06
N GLU A 390 -33.92 -16.92 43.03
CA GLU A 390 -33.68 -18.36 42.82
C GLU A 390 -32.19 -18.67 42.65
N TRP A 391 -31.49 -17.94 41.76
CA TRP A 391 -30.10 -18.25 41.44
C TRP A 391 -29.11 -17.75 42.50
N VAL A 392 -29.42 -16.66 43.21
CA VAL A 392 -28.59 -16.19 44.34
C VAL A 392 -28.66 -17.16 45.51
N SER A 393 -29.84 -17.74 45.78
CA SER A 393 -30.00 -18.73 46.85
C SER A 393 -29.13 -19.97 46.59
N ILE A 394 -29.15 -20.49 45.36
CA ILE A 394 -28.37 -21.65 44.92
C ILE A 394 -26.86 -21.38 45.05
N PHE A 395 -26.40 -20.18 44.70
CA PHE A 395 -24.99 -19.82 44.77
C PHE A 395 -24.45 -19.86 46.21
N TYR A 396 -25.22 -19.37 47.18
CA TYR A 396 -24.83 -19.33 48.60
C TYR A 396 -25.15 -20.62 49.38
N GLU A 397 -25.76 -21.62 48.75
CA GLU A 397 -25.83 -22.99 49.28
C GLU A 397 -24.46 -23.69 49.21
N MET A 398 -23.55 -23.22 48.36
CA MET A 398 -22.15 -23.70 48.33
C MET A 398 -21.31 -23.00 49.42
N PRO A 399 -20.55 -23.74 50.24
CA PRO A 399 -19.94 -23.22 51.48
C PRO A 399 -18.65 -22.41 51.30
N ASP A 400 -18.37 -21.88 50.11
CA ASP A 400 -17.03 -21.43 49.72
C ASP A 400 -16.71 -19.97 50.10
N PHE A 401 -17.68 -19.18 50.57
CA PHE A 401 -17.47 -17.77 50.93
C PHE A 401 -18.29 -17.34 52.15
N ASP A 402 -17.67 -16.58 53.07
CA ASP A 402 -18.32 -16.06 54.28
C ASP A 402 -19.14 -14.79 53.94
N PRO A 403 -20.48 -14.84 53.96
CA PRO A 403 -21.33 -13.72 53.54
C PRO A 403 -21.25 -12.51 54.48
N SER A 404 -20.73 -12.69 55.70
CA SER A 404 -20.66 -11.65 56.73
C SER A 404 -19.69 -10.50 56.40
N ARG A 405 -18.77 -10.72 55.46
CA ARG A 405 -17.77 -9.74 55.03
C ARG A 405 -18.26 -8.82 53.90
N CYS A 406 -19.46 -9.05 53.37
CA CYS A 406 -20.00 -8.30 52.24
C CYS A 406 -20.70 -7.01 52.69
N SER A 407 -20.53 -5.94 51.92
CA SER A 407 -21.29 -4.71 52.07
C SER A 407 -22.79 -4.92 51.80
N PRO A 408 -23.67 -4.18 52.51
CA PRO A 408 -25.10 -4.10 52.20
C PRO A 408 -25.42 -3.45 50.84
N TRP A 409 -24.46 -2.73 50.24
CA TRP A 409 -24.65 -2.10 48.94
C TRP A 409 -24.33 -3.08 47.81
N LEU A 410 -25.31 -3.33 46.95
CA LEU A 410 -25.22 -4.20 45.78
C LEU A 410 -25.18 -3.39 44.50
N LEU A 411 -24.16 -3.58 43.67
CA LEU A 411 -24.13 -3.08 42.30
C LEU A 411 -24.56 -4.20 41.34
N ARG A 412 -25.73 -4.03 40.72
CA ARG A 412 -26.27 -4.92 39.68
C ARG A 412 -25.95 -4.36 38.30
N VAL A 413 -25.22 -5.13 37.50
CA VAL A 413 -24.83 -4.78 36.13
C VAL A 413 -25.49 -5.77 35.17
N GLU A 414 -26.36 -5.28 34.30
CA GLU A 414 -27.03 -6.07 33.27
C GLU A 414 -26.28 -5.94 31.95
N LEU A 415 -25.95 -7.06 31.30
CA LEU A 415 -25.22 -7.09 30.04
C LEU A 415 -26.14 -7.32 28.84
N ASP A 416 -25.80 -6.71 27.70
CA ASP A 416 -26.49 -6.90 26.44
C ASP A 416 -26.03 -8.21 25.77
N ARG A 417 -26.93 -9.20 25.71
CA ARG A 417 -26.68 -10.52 25.09
C ARG A 417 -26.19 -10.40 23.64
N LYS A 418 -26.71 -9.45 22.85
CA LYS A 418 -26.30 -9.31 21.44
C LYS A 418 -24.82 -8.93 21.34
N ARG A 419 -24.37 -8.00 22.18
CA ARG A 419 -22.97 -7.54 22.21
C ARG A 419 -22.03 -8.60 22.77
N MET A 420 -22.49 -9.41 23.71
CA MET A 420 -21.74 -10.56 24.24
C MET A 420 -21.47 -11.60 23.15
N THR A 421 -22.49 -11.99 22.39
CA THR A 421 -22.36 -12.95 21.28
C THR A 421 -21.49 -12.41 20.15
N ASP A 422 -21.65 -11.15 19.77
CA ASP A 422 -20.86 -10.53 18.69
C ASP A 422 -19.35 -10.53 18.99
N LYS A 423 -19.00 -10.37 20.27
CA LYS A 423 -17.62 -10.32 20.76
C LYS A 423 -17.07 -11.64 21.25
N LYS A 424 -17.86 -12.72 21.23
CA LYS A 424 -17.52 -14.05 21.72
C LYS A 424 -16.96 -14.01 23.17
N LEU A 425 -17.62 -13.24 24.04
CA LEU A 425 -17.30 -13.14 25.47
C LEU A 425 -18.17 -14.11 26.27
N SER A 426 -17.60 -14.69 27.33
CA SER A 426 -18.32 -15.47 28.34
C SER A 426 -18.37 -14.72 29.67
N MET A 427 -19.36 -15.01 30.52
CA MET A 427 -19.48 -14.39 31.83
C MET A 427 -18.27 -14.73 32.73
N GLU A 428 -17.75 -15.96 32.64
CA GLU A 428 -16.55 -16.41 33.35
C GLU A 428 -15.32 -15.54 33.04
N GLN A 429 -15.04 -15.28 31.75
CA GLN A 429 -13.91 -14.44 31.34
C GLN A 429 -14.02 -13.00 31.87
N ILE A 430 -15.22 -12.46 31.97
CA ILE A 430 -15.44 -11.11 32.51
C ILE A 430 -15.24 -11.13 34.03
N ALA A 431 -15.79 -12.11 34.73
CA ALA A 431 -15.63 -12.28 36.17
C ALA A 431 -14.15 -12.39 36.57
N GLU A 432 -13.39 -13.24 35.86
CA GLU A 432 -11.95 -13.43 36.08
C GLU A 432 -11.17 -12.11 35.89
N ARG A 433 -11.51 -11.31 34.86
CA ARG A 433 -10.86 -10.02 34.61
C ARG A 433 -11.20 -8.96 35.66
N ILE A 434 -12.42 -8.97 36.18
CA ILE A 434 -12.82 -8.08 37.28
C ILE A 434 -12.05 -8.47 38.55
N HIS A 435 -12.01 -9.76 38.88
CA HIS A 435 -11.29 -10.25 40.05
C HIS A 435 -9.76 -10.01 39.94
N GLN A 436 -9.16 -10.20 38.76
CA GLN A 436 -7.75 -9.84 38.51
C GLN A 436 -7.48 -8.33 38.67
N GLY A 437 -8.46 -7.48 38.36
CA GLY A 437 -8.30 -6.02 38.40
C GLY A 437 -8.49 -5.42 39.79
N PHE A 438 -9.43 -5.97 40.57
CA PHE A 438 -9.83 -5.45 41.89
C PHE A 438 -9.42 -6.34 43.07
N GLY A 439 -8.88 -7.55 42.83
CA GLY A 439 -8.48 -8.49 43.88
C GLY A 439 -9.65 -9.00 44.72
N ASP A 440 -9.37 -9.26 46.00
CA ASP A 440 -10.33 -9.78 46.98
C ASP A 440 -11.29 -8.71 47.55
N ASP A 441 -11.09 -7.44 47.16
CA ASP A 441 -11.89 -6.31 47.64
C ASP A 441 -13.31 -6.30 47.04
N LEU A 442 -13.52 -7.04 45.95
CA LEU A 442 -14.80 -7.13 45.26
C LEU A 442 -15.25 -8.58 45.13
N ASN A 443 -16.37 -8.90 45.78
CA ASN A 443 -17.07 -10.14 45.57
C ASN A 443 -17.97 -10.03 44.32
N VAL A 444 -17.81 -10.96 43.38
CA VAL A 444 -18.47 -10.97 42.07
C VAL A 444 -19.28 -12.25 41.93
N ILE A 445 -20.58 -12.08 41.71
CA ILE A 445 -21.49 -13.19 41.40
C ILE A 445 -22.15 -12.90 40.06
N TYR A 446 -22.38 -13.93 39.26
CA TYR A 446 -22.94 -13.79 37.92
C TYR A 446 -23.92 -14.92 37.60
N THR A 447 -24.82 -14.64 36.65
CA THR A 447 -25.72 -15.64 36.09
C THR A 447 -25.04 -16.51 35.04
N ASP A 448 -25.53 -17.73 34.83
CA ASP A 448 -25.06 -18.60 33.74
C ASP A 448 -25.35 -17.97 32.36
N ASP A 449 -24.54 -18.32 31.36
CA ASP A 449 -24.65 -17.81 29.98
C ASP A 449 -26.02 -18.14 29.35
N ASN A 450 -26.71 -19.17 29.87
CA ASN A 450 -28.04 -19.61 29.42
C ASN A 450 -29.20 -18.78 30.02
N ALA A 451 -28.96 -18.02 31.09
CA ALA A 451 -30.01 -17.26 31.78
C ALA A 451 -30.59 -16.14 30.90
N ASP A 452 -31.91 -15.91 30.97
CA ASP A 452 -32.63 -14.92 30.15
C ASP A 452 -32.01 -13.52 30.22
N LYS A 453 -31.55 -13.13 31.42
CA LYS A 453 -30.77 -11.91 31.66
C LYS A 453 -29.36 -12.27 32.11
N LEU A 454 -28.37 -11.64 31.47
CA LEU A 454 -26.97 -11.74 31.85
C LEU A 454 -26.69 -10.67 32.90
N VAL A 455 -26.52 -11.07 34.16
CA VAL A 455 -26.44 -10.16 35.30
C VAL A 455 -25.18 -10.45 36.10
N PHE A 456 -24.46 -9.38 36.45
CA PHE A 456 -23.39 -9.36 37.44
C PHE A 456 -23.89 -8.66 38.70
N ARG A 457 -23.58 -9.25 39.85
CA ARG A 457 -23.80 -8.71 41.19
C ARG A 457 -22.44 -8.50 41.84
N LEU A 458 -22.14 -7.26 42.15
CA LEU A 458 -20.86 -6.84 42.71
C LEU A 458 -21.11 -6.30 44.12
N ARG A 459 -20.43 -6.86 45.12
CA ARG A 459 -20.44 -6.36 46.51
C ARG A 459 -19.01 -6.08 46.93
N ILE A 460 -18.82 -5.02 47.70
CA ILE A 460 -17.51 -4.70 48.30
C ILE A 460 -17.31 -5.62 49.49
N THR A 461 -16.14 -6.25 49.59
CA THR A 461 -15.74 -7.05 50.74
C THR A 461 -15.01 -6.13 51.73
N SER A 462 -15.46 -6.07 52.98
CA SER A 462 -14.68 -5.39 54.02
C SER A 462 -13.48 -6.26 54.35
N GLN A 463 -12.27 -5.72 54.16
CA GLN A 463 -11.11 -6.23 54.88
C GLN A 463 -11.26 -5.79 56.34
N ASP A 464 -11.06 -6.70 57.29
CA ASP A 464 -10.90 -6.30 58.69
C ASP A 464 -9.71 -5.35 58.77
N ASP A 465 -9.95 -4.16 59.30
CA ASP A 465 -8.96 -3.12 59.56
C ASP A 465 -7.73 -3.71 60.28
N LYS A 466 -6.66 -3.94 59.53
CA LYS A 466 -5.29 -3.83 60.05
C LYS A 466 -4.64 -2.62 59.40
N GLY A 467 -5.03 -1.43 59.86
CA GLY A 467 -4.26 -0.20 59.62
C GLY A 467 -5.07 0.99 59.12
N ALA A 468 -6.08 1.42 59.87
CA ALA A 468 -6.52 2.81 59.78
C ALA A 468 -5.46 3.72 60.44
N GLU A 469 -4.44 4.11 59.68
CA GLU A 469 -3.74 5.38 59.95
C GLU A 469 -4.48 6.46 59.17
N GLU A 470 -5.02 7.42 59.92
CA GLU A 470 -5.72 8.60 59.43
C GLU A 470 -4.80 9.45 58.55
N GLU A 471 -4.95 9.40 57.22
CA GLU A 471 -4.49 10.50 56.37
C GLU A 471 -5.54 11.63 56.42
N GLN A 472 -5.26 12.60 57.29
CA GLN A 472 -5.88 13.92 57.26
C GLN A 472 -5.70 14.54 55.87
N VAL A 473 -6.83 14.78 55.20
CA VAL A 473 -6.91 15.58 53.99
C VAL A 473 -6.74 17.05 54.39
N ASP A 474 -5.55 17.60 54.17
CA ASP A 474 -5.31 19.04 54.24
C ASP A 474 -6.01 19.77 53.08
N LYS A 475 -6.56 20.94 53.42
CA LYS A 475 -7.44 21.82 52.63
C LYS A 475 -6.81 22.46 51.40
#